data_AF-A0A946WTT6-F1
#
_entry.id   AF-A0A946WTT6-F1
#
_cell.length_a   1.000
_cell.length_b   1.000
_cell.length_c   1.000
_cell.angle_alpha   90.00
_cell.angle_beta   90.00
_cell.angle_gamma   90.00
#
_symmetry.space_group_name_H-M   'P 1'
#
loop_
_entity.id
_entity.type
_entity.pdbx_description
1 polymer ?
#
loop_
_entity_poly.entity_id
_entity_poly.type
_entity_poly.pdbx_seq_one_letter_code
_entity_poly.pdbx_strand_id
1 'polypeptide(L)'
;AHRRYQQYLNSPENCISFFDRSSIDCIAYLNNNKLESTSQINQIIKKCIFNKTVFYTPIWQEIYKNDNERQESLDQAIKIDKYLKDCYMKFGYILIEIPKLGVVDRVNFILSKI
;
A
#
# COMPACT_ATOMS: atom_id res chain seq x y z
N ALA A 1 4.84 -7.19 -8.41
CA ALA A 1 3.86 -8.26 -8.12
C ALA A 1 4.52 -9.55 -7.61
N HIS A 2 5.41 -10.20 -8.37
CA HIS A 2 5.94 -11.53 -7.99
C HIS A 2 6.58 -11.60 -6.59
N ARG A 3 7.47 -10.65 -6.24
CA ARG A 3 8.07 -10.58 -4.89
C ARG A 3 7.02 -10.53 -3.76
N ARG A 4 5.94 -9.76 -3.96
CA ARG A 4 4.88 -9.61 -2.96
C ARG A 4 4.03 -10.87 -2.86
N TYR A 5 3.82 -11.56 -3.97
CA TYR A 5 3.17 -12.86 -3.98
C TYR A 5 3.97 -13.90 -3.20
N GLN A 6 5.30 -13.95 -3.39
CA GLN A 6 6.15 -14.88 -2.64
C GLN A 6 6.14 -14.57 -1.14
N GLN A 7 6.18 -13.30 -0.75
CA GLN A 7 6.05 -12.91 0.66
C GLN A 7 4.71 -13.36 1.27
N TYR A 8 3.62 -13.25 0.49
CA TYR A 8 2.29 -13.73 0.90
C TYR A 8 2.25 -15.26 1.05
N LEU A 9 2.82 -16.02 0.10
CA LEU A 9 2.85 -17.48 0.19
C LEU A 9 3.71 -17.99 1.35
N ASN A 10 4.77 -17.27 1.70
CA ASN A 10 5.67 -17.63 2.78
C ASN A 10 5.25 -17.06 4.14
N SER A 11 4.11 -16.35 4.23
CA SER A 11 3.68 -15.81 5.51
C SER A 11 3.16 -16.92 6.43
N PRO A 12 3.54 -16.91 7.71
CA PRO A 12 3.09 -17.92 8.66
C PRO A 12 1.57 -17.91 8.83
N GLU A 13 0.99 -19.11 8.91
CA GLU A 13 -0.43 -19.30 9.20
C GLU A 13 -0.75 -19.02 10.67
N ASN A 14 -2.01 -18.69 10.96
CA ASN A 14 -2.54 -18.51 12.32
C ASN A 14 -1.81 -17.46 13.18
N CYS A 15 -1.19 -16.46 12.57
CA CYS A 15 -0.63 -15.32 13.28
C CYS A 15 -0.80 -14.02 12.48
N ILE A 16 -0.60 -12.89 13.15
CA ILE A 16 -0.69 -11.57 12.53
C ILE A 16 0.61 -11.30 11.78
N SER A 17 0.49 -11.07 10.46
CA SER A 17 1.60 -10.68 9.59
C SER A 17 1.36 -9.27 9.03
N PHE A 18 2.36 -8.39 9.17
CA PHE A 18 2.35 -7.06 8.59
C PHE A 18 3.07 -7.04 7.24
N PHE A 19 2.44 -6.44 6.24
CA PHE A 19 2.99 -6.31 4.89
C PHE A 19 3.22 -4.84 4.56
N ASP A 20 4.45 -4.48 4.24
CA ASP A 20 4.76 -3.15 3.71
C ASP A 20 4.47 -3.11 2.21
N ARG A 21 3.23 -2.76 1.82
CA ARG A 21 2.62 -2.77 0.46
C ARG A 21 2.12 -4.13 -0.03
N SER A 22 1.32 -4.13 -1.10
CA SER A 22 0.78 -5.34 -1.74
C SER A 22 1.01 -5.37 -3.27
N SER A 23 0.51 -6.41 -3.94
CA SER A 23 0.48 -6.45 -5.41
C SER A 23 -0.52 -5.46 -6.03
N ILE A 24 -1.44 -4.90 -5.25
CA ILE A 24 -2.42 -3.88 -5.68
C ILE A 24 -1.71 -2.59 -6.08
N ASP A 25 -0.61 -2.25 -5.40
CA ASP A 25 0.25 -1.11 -5.73
C ASP A 25 0.66 -1.14 -7.20
N CYS A 26 0.98 -2.32 -7.76
CA CYS A 26 1.34 -2.44 -9.18
C CYS A 26 0.23 -1.92 -10.10
N ILE A 27 -1.04 -2.19 -9.77
CA ILE A 27 -2.18 -1.69 -10.55
C ILE A 27 -2.30 -0.17 -10.42
N ALA A 28 -2.11 0.38 -9.21
CA ALA A 28 -2.13 1.82 -9.00
C ALA A 28 -1.05 2.54 -9.84
N TYR A 29 0.19 2.02 -9.85
CA TYR A 29 1.27 2.59 -10.66
C TYR A 29 1.01 2.46 -12.17
N LEU A 30 0.51 1.31 -12.64
CA LEU A 30 0.14 1.12 -14.05
C LEU A 30 -0.96 2.12 -14.45
N ASN A 31 -2.00 2.28 -13.62
CA ASN A 31 -3.07 3.25 -13.85
C ASN A 31 -2.55 4.70 -13.91
N ASN A 32 -1.64 5.09 -13.00
CA ASN A 32 -1.01 6.41 -13.02
C ASN A 32 -0.23 6.66 -14.33
N ASN A 33 0.38 5.62 -14.87
CA ASN A 33 1.15 5.64 -16.11
C ASN A 33 0.30 5.36 -17.37
N LYS A 34 -1.02 5.18 -17.22
CA LYS A 34 -1.96 4.81 -18.30
C LYS A 34 -1.55 3.53 -19.05
N LEU A 35 -1.03 2.56 -18.30
CA LEU A 35 -0.63 1.25 -18.80
C LEU A 35 -1.64 0.19 -18.35
N GLU A 36 -1.83 -0.82 -19.18
CA GLU A 36 -2.70 -1.96 -18.85
C GLU A 36 -1.99 -2.97 -17.95
N SER A 37 -2.75 -3.68 -17.12
CA SER A 37 -2.24 -4.79 -16.32
C SER A 37 -2.19 -6.08 -17.12
N THR A 38 -1.21 -6.93 -16.81
CA THR A 38 -1.12 -8.26 -17.41
C THR A 38 -2.07 -9.23 -16.72
N SER A 39 -2.49 -10.28 -17.43
CA SER A 39 -3.27 -11.38 -16.87
C SER A 39 -2.60 -12.00 -15.64
N GLN A 40 -1.27 -12.10 -15.64
CA GLN A 40 -0.48 -12.62 -14.52
C GLN A 40 -0.62 -11.76 -13.26
N ILE A 41 -0.55 -10.42 -13.36
CA ILE A 41 -0.73 -9.53 -12.20
C ILE A 41 -2.16 -9.66 -11.66
N ASN A 42 -3.15 -9.69 -12.54
CA ASN A 42 -4.55 -9.82 -12.16
C ASN A 42 -4.81 -11.16 -11.44
N GLN A 43 -4.17 -12.25 -11.86
CA GLN A 43 -4.24 -13.54 -11.17
C GLN A 43 -3.59 -13.50 -9.79
N ILE A 44 -2.43 -12.84 -9.65
CA ILE A 44 -1.76 -12.70 -8.34
C ILE A 44 -2.67 -11.96 -7.36
N ILE A 45 -3.30 -10.86 -7.78
CA ILE A 45 -4.17 -10.05 -6.91
C ILE A 45 -5.39 -10.85 -6.44
N LYS A 46 -5.98 -11.66 -7.34
CA LYS A 46 -7.10 -12.54 -6.96
C LYS A 46 -6.71 -13.62 -5.94
N LYS A 47 -5.44 -14.02 -5.90
CA LYS A 47 -4.94 -15.05 -4.97
C LYS A 47 -4.42 -14.48 -3.65
N CYS A 48 -3.94 -13.23 -3.63
CA CYS A 48 -3.42 -12.58 -2.44
C CYS A 48 -4.53 -11.81 -1.74
N ILE A 49 -5.24 -12.46 -0.81
CA ILE A 49 -6.32 -11.84 -0.05
C ILE A 49 -5.76 -11.37 1.29
N PHE A 50 -5.75 -10.04 1.49
CA PHE A 50 -5.32 -9.41 2.74
C PHE A 50 -6.53 -9.11 3.63
N ASN A 51 -6.27 -8.65 4.87
CA ASN A 51 -7.32 -8.11 5.72
C ASN A 51 -8.05 -6.96 4.99
N LYS A 52 -9.37 -6.85 5.20
CA LYS A 52 -10.20 -5.81 4.59
C LYS A 52 -9.75 -4.41 4.98
N THR A 53 -9.21 -4.25 6.17
CA THR A 53 -8.65 -2.99 6.68
C THR A 53 -7.18 -2.87 6.29
N VAL A 54 -6.82 -1.77 5.63
CA VAL A 54 -5.46 -1.44 5.22
C VAL A 54 -5.06 -0.10 5.80
N PHE A 55 -3.95 -0.07 6.52
CA PHE A 55 -3.38 1.16 7.04
C PHE A 55 -2.57 1.86 5.95
N TYR A 56 -2.69 3.19 5.87
CA TYR A 56 -1.91 4.00 4.94
C TYR A 56 -1.36 5.25 5.62
N THR A 57 -0.16 5.67 5.21
CA THR A 57 0.43 6.95 5.62
C THR A 57 0.25 7.96 4.49
N PRO A 58 -0.47 9.07 4.70
CA PRO A 58 -0.62 10.09 3.67
C PRO A 58 0.69 10.84 3.44
N ILE A 59 0.77 11.54 2.32
CA ILE A 59 1.91 12.43 2.02
C ILE A 59 1.85 13.65 2.95
N TRP A 60 2.69 13.66 3.98
CA TRP A 60 2.87 14.80 4.88
C TRP A 60 3.86 15.79 4.26
N GLN A 61 3.34 16.85 3.64
CA GLN A 61 4.13 17.84 2.90
C GLN A 61 5.28 18.43 3.74
N GLU A 62 5.07 18.63 5.04
CA GLU A 62 6.03 19.30 5.93
C GLU A 62 7.26 18.45 6.24
N ILE A 63 7.21 17.14 5.97
CA ILE A 63 8.35 16.23 6.14
C ILE A 63 8.70 15.48 4.84
N TYR A 64 8.05 15.83 3.73
CA TYR A 64 8.34 15.23 2.44
C TYR A 64 9.66 15.78 1.91
N LYS A 65 10.61 14.89 1.68
CA LYS A 65 11.90 15.20 1.06
C LYS A 65 12.31 14.05 0.17
N ASN A 66 12.99 14.38 -0.91
CA ASN A 66 13.62 13.37 -1.74
C ASN A 66 14.79 12.73 -1.01
N ASP A 67 14.96 11.43 -1.24
CA ASP A 67 16.07 10.62 -0.77
C ASP A 67 16.35 9.54 -1.81
N ASN A 68 17.26 8.59 -1.52
CA ASN A 68 17.61 7.54 -2.49
C ASN A 68 16.41 6.67 -2.90
N GLU A 69 15.40 6.56 -2.03
CA GLU A 69 14.18 5.78 -2.25
C GLU A 69 13.02 6.63 -2.78
N ARG A 70 12.93 7.91 -2.37
CA ARG A 70 11.89 8.86 -2.80
C ARG A 70 12.46 9.82 -3.83
N GLN A 71 12.23 9.53 -5.11
CA GLN A 71 12.77 10.34 -6.22
C GLN A 71 11.72 11.26 -6.84
N GLU A 72 10.44 11.03 -6.54
CA GLU A 72 9.31 11.78 -7.08
C GLU A 72 9.21 13.19 -6.49
N SER A 73 8.78 14.17 -7.29
CA SER A 73 8.40 15.48 -6.75
C SER A 73 7.20 15.35 -5.81
N LEU A 74 6.99 16.35 -4.94
CA LEU A 74 5.83 16.36 -4.05
C LEU A 74 4.50 16.19 -4.82
N ASP A 75 4.35 16.88 -5.95
CA ASP A 75 3.16 16.77 -6.80
C ASP A 75 2.98 15.38 -7.40
N GLN A 76 4.09 14.75 -7.83
CA GLN A 76 4.07 13.38 -8.32
C GLN A 76 3.68 12.40 -7.21
N ALA A 77 4.18 12.59 -5.99
CA ALA A 77 3.86 11.76 -4.85
C ALA A 77 2.39 11.89 -4.44
N ILE A 78 1.85 13.12 -4.39
CA ILE A 78 0.42 13.38 -4.14
C ILE A 78 -0.45 12.73 -5.22
N LYS A 79 -0.03 12.81 -6.48
CA LYS A 79 -0.73 12.15 -7.58
C LYS A 79 -0.74 10.63 -7.40
N ILE A 80 0.41 10.01 -7.12
CA ILE A 80 0.52 8.56 -6.88
C ILE A 80 -0.32 8.12 -5.69
N ASP A 81 -0.31 8.88 -4.58
CA ASP A 81 -1.14 8.62 -3.39
C ASP A 81 -2.62 8.53 -3.75
N LYS A 82 -3.14 9.44 -4.60
CA LYS A 82 -4.51 9.37 -5.10
C LYS A 82 -4.79 8.06 -5.83
N TYR A 83 -3.93 7.65 -6.76
CA TYR A 83 -4.10 6.39 -7.49
C TYR A 83 -4.04 5.16 -6.58
N LEU A 84 -3.16 5.17 -5.56
CA LEU A 84 -3.09 4.10 -4.58
C LEU A 84 -4.42 3.99 -3.83
N LYS A 85 -4.91 5.09 -3.26
CA LYS A 85 -6.16 5.10 -2.50
C LYS A 85 -7.34 4.63 -3.35
N ASP A 86 -7.49 5.19 -4.54
CA ASP A 86 -8.56 4.82 -5.48
C ASP A 86 -8.50 3.33 -5.84
N CYS A 87 -7.29 2.79 -6.03
CA CYS A 87 -7.11 1.39 -6.37
C CYS A 87 -7.55 0.47 -5.21
N TYR A 88 -7.04 0.70 -3.99
CA TYR A 88 -7.43 -0.11 -2.84
C TYR A 88 -8.95 -0.05 -2.57
N MET A 89 -9.56 1.14 -2.66
CA MET A 89 -11.02 1.29 -2.50
C MET A 89 -11.80 0.53 -3.58
N LYS A 90 -11.35 0.57 -4.85
CA LYS A 90 -11.97 -0.19 -5.95
C LYS A 90 -11.89 -1.70 -5.76
N PHE A 91 -10.83 -2.18 -5.12
CA PHE A 91 -10.69 -3.61 -4.75
C PHE A 91 -11.45 -3.97 -3.46
N GLY A 92 -12.21 -3.04 -2.87
CA GLY A 92 -13.09 -3.29 -1.72
C GLY A 92 -12.42 -3.20 -0.35
N TYR A 93 -11.20 -2.66 -0.29
CA TYR A 93 -10.49 -2.44 0.96
C TYR A 93 -10.93 -1.14 1.64
N ILE A 94 -10.88 -1.14 2.96
CA ILE A 94 -11.14 0.01 3.82
C ILE A 94 -9.80 0.60 4.23
N LEU A 95 -9.56 1.87 3.91
CA LEU A 95 -8.33 2.56 4.24
C LEU A 95 -8.45 3.24 5.61
N ILE A 96 -7.50 2.99 6.49
CA ILE A 96 -7.32 3.73 7.74
C ILE A 96 -6.09 4.62 7.59
N GLU A 97 -6.31 5.92 7.66
CA GLU A 97 -5.24 6.90 7.71
C GLU A 97 -4.50 6.81 9.04
N ILE A 98 -3.17 6.63 8.97
CA ILE A 98 -2.31 6.72 10.15
C ILE A 98 -2.04 8.22 10.40
N PRO A 99 -2.33 8.74 11.60
CA PRO A 99 -2.08 10.14 11.92
C PRO A 99 -0.59 10.47 11.95
N LYS A 100 -0.25 11.74 11.70
CA LYS A 100 1.12 12.27 11.75
C LYS A 100 1.61 12.37 13.20
N LEU A 101 2.02 11.23 13.77
CA LEU A 101 2.53 11.13 15.14
C LEU A 101 3.96 10.58 15.17
N GLY A 102 4.54 10.56 16.36
CA GLY A 102 5.79 9.84 16.64
C GLY A 102 5.70 8.36 16.29
N VAL A 103 6.84 7.69 16.12
CA VAL A 103 6.87 6.27 15.72
C VAL A 103 6.11 5.40 16.71
N VAL A 104 6.36 5.57 18.01
CA VAL A 104 5.71 4.80 19.09
C VAL A 104 4.19 4.98 19.05
N ASP A 105 3.71 6.22 18.91
CA ASP A 105 2.28 6.50 18.88
C ASP A 105 1.59 5.95 17.63
N ARG A 106 2.26 5.96 16.47
CA ARG A 106 1.74 5.32 15.26
C ARG A 106 1.64 3.81 15.42
N VAL A 107 2.61 3.17 16.06
CA VAL A 107 2.55 1.73 16.38
C VAL A 107 1.36 1.46 17.31
N ASN A 108 1.22 2.22 18.40
CA ASN A 108 0.09 2.08 19.32
C ASN A 108 -1.26 2.29 18.62
N PHE A 109 -1.35 3.28 17.73
CA PHE A 109 -2.54 3.52 16.92
C PHE A 109 -2.89 2.31 16.04
N ILE A 110 -1.92 1.75 15.33
CA ILE A 110 -2.13 0.57 14.47
C ILE A 110 -2.59 -0.64 15.32
N LEU A 111 -1.88 -0.93 16.42
CA LEU A 111 -2.22 -2.05 17.31
C LEU A 111 -3.59 -1.90 17.97
N SER A 112 -4.07 -0.67 18.19
CA SER A 112 -5.42 -0.42 18.72
C SER A 112 -6.57 -0.71 17.74
N LYS A 113 -6.25 -1.04 16.48
CA LYS A 113 -7.20 -1.24 15.37
C LYS A 113 -7.13 -2.64 14.75
N ILE A 114 -6.32 -3.53 15.32
CA ILE A 114 -6.16 -4.91 14.87
C ILE A 114 -6.97 -5.84 15.76
#